data_AF-A0A1A9HJ51-F1
#
_entry.id   AF-A0A1A9HJ51-F1
#
_cell.length_a   1.000
_cell.length_b   1.000
_cell.length_c   1.000
_cell.angle_alpha   90.00
_cell.angle_beta   90.00
_cell.angle_gamma   90.00
#
_symmetry.space_group_name_H-M   'P 1'
#
loop_
_entity.id
_entity.type
_entity.pdbx_description
1 polymer ?
#
loop_
_entity_poly.entity_id
_entity_poly.type
_entity_poly.pdbx_seq_one_letter_code
_entity_poly.pdbx_strand_id
1 'polypeptide(L)'
;MISAKRTPAAILVAISSLIVAACGGGGEAGSDKASAMADKTGRAQSVEPVLSTNQQIFESFILVPSEGSFFLHWNLPYAGATSPSVNYAFSDYGLLTASPLTNGPQLSAQSSPQNITTTLGLPTPGVTRVLKNGAVIVAGTVNRVSYVDADVRVDTLSADNTTVAFSEIRSNYETVPLTGTIASTPADFAHFHNSFFSNATILEATATYLPGAAYLKFAQTNKGDRYNAFDCTTATTGANVSPCRTGTTLTAALTAGIVSNSDGTTYRLANGSITVVDGVSVWVATNPRPQSATLSATVQYRVYFALNGNVYTGALTKDGAVLGGSAYVSNPAGTTAVDRLTFLPFDIRLNKAAHDSIVAAMKI
;
A
#
# COMPACT_ATOMS: atom_id res chain seq x y z
N MET A 1 0.80 -30.37 49.18
CA MET A 1 2.06 -30.39 49.94
C MET A 1 3.12 -29.62 49.15
N ILE A 2 3.55 -28.47 49.72
CA ILE A 2 4.87 -27.80 49.62
C ILE A 2 5.43 -27.61 48.19
N SER A 3 5.29 -26.46 47.49
CA SER A 3 5.79 -25.09 47.73
C SER A 3 7.32 -24.94 47.84
N ALA A 4 7.95 -24.29 46.85
CA ALA A 4 8.95 -23.24 47.09
C ALA A 4 9.20 -22.38 45.83
N LYS A 5 8.93 -21.08 45.98
CA LYS A 5 9.33 -19.95 45.13
C LYS A 5 10.85 -19.71 45.18
N ARG A 6 11.43 -19.08 44.13
CA ARG A 6 12.27 -17.86 44.24
C ARG A 6 12.22 -17.04 42.93
N THR A 7 12.22 -15.72 43.09
CA THR A 7 12.31 -14.66 42.06
C THR A 7 13.50 -13.74 42.45
N PRO A 8 13.81 -12.65 41.72
CA PRO A 8 14.98 -12.47 40.85
C PRO A 8 16.07 -11.53 41.43
N ALA A 9 17.20 -11.38 40.72
CA ALA A 9 18.18 -10.32 40.97
C ALA A 9 18.42 -9.49 39.71
N ALA A 10 18.30 -8.17 39.88
CA ALA A 10 18.61 -7.13 38.91
C ALA A 10 20.12 -6.83 38.90
N ILE A 11 20.68 -6.44 37.74
CA ILE A 11 21.96 -5.74 37.67
C ILE A 11 21.78 -4.48 36.83
N LEU A 12 21.93 -3.35 37.52
CA LEU A 12 22.09 -2.00 37.01
C LEU A 12 23.55 -1.86 36.52
N VAL A 13 23.77 -1.34 35.31
CA VAL A 13 25.10 -0.83 34.91
C VAL A 13 24.94 0.62 34.52
N ALA A 14 25.50 1.50 35.35
CA ALA A 14 25.77 2.90 35.05
C ALA A 14 27.18 3.00 34.44
N ILE A 15 27.33 3.74 33.34
CA ILE A 15 28.65 4.25 32.93
C ILE A 15 28.50 5.73 32.59
N SER A 16 29.19 6.53 33.38
CA SER A 16 29.37 7.97 33.27
C SER A 16 30.43 8.32 32.23
N SER A 17 30.22 9.47 31.59
CA SER A 17 31.04 10.15 30.59
C SER A 17 32.35 10.76 31.11
N LEU A 18 33.39 10.83 30.24
CA LEU A 18 34.47 11.82 30.32
C LEU A 18 35.06 12.20 28.91
N ILE A 19 34.65 13.39 28.45
CA ILE A 19 35.33 14.50 27.74
C ILE A 19 36.62 14.22 26.91
N VAL A 20 36.61 14.67 25.64
CA VAL A 20 37.70 15.49 25.05
C VAL A 20 37.09 16.59 24.18
N ALA A 21 37.45 17.84 24.48
CA ALA A 21 37.17 19.03 23.68
C ALA A 21 38.25 19.21 22.60
N ALA A 22 37.85 19.61 21.39
CA ALA A 22 38.76 20.22 20.42
C ALA A 22 38.05 21.39 19.73
N CYS A 23 38.71 22.54 19.81
CA CYS A 23 38.39 23.80 19.17
C CYS A 23 38.99 23.79 17.74
N GLY A 24 38.26 24.31 16.74
CA GLY A 24 38.75 24.46 15.37
C GLY A 24 37.63 24.95 14.45
N GLY A 25 37.72 26.20 14.00
CA GLY A 25 36.60 26.98 13.44
C GLY A 25 36.55 27.12 11.92
N GLY A 26 35.43 27.71 11.46
CA GLY A 26 35.37 28.68 10.36
C GLY A 26 34.82 28.22 9.02
N GLY A 27 33.69 28.81 8.58
CA GLY A 27 33.34 28.99 7.16
C GLY A 27 31.89 28.69 6.79
N GLU A 28 31.10 29.74 6.57
CA GLU A 28 29.64 29.79 6.35
C GLU A 28 29.17 29.32 4.96
N ALA A 29 27.97 28.72 4.87
CA ALA A 29 26.84 29.24 4.06
C ALA A 29 25.59 28.32 4.15
N GLY A 30 24.49 28.86 4.71
CA GLY A 30 23.11 28.54 4.33
C GLY A 30 22.38 27.37 5.02
N SER A 31 22.03 27.50 6.31
CA SER A 31 21.00 26.65 6.92
C SER A 31 19.92 27.51 7.59
N ASP A 32 18.68 27.47 7.07
CA ASP A 32 17.50 27.76 7.87
C ASP A 32 17.33 26.63 8.89
N LYS A 33 17.95 26.79 10.06
CA LYS A 33 17.74 25.93 11.22
C LYS A 33 17.11 26.74 12.34
N ALA A 34 16.05 26.15 12.88
CA ALA A 34 15.24 26.65 13.98
C ALA A 34 16.07 27.29 15.09
N SER A 35 15.69 28.52 15.44
CA SER A 35 16.19 29.22 16.63
C SER A 35 15.73 28.49 17.88
N ALA A 36 16.66 27.84 18.57
CA ALA A 36 16.49 27.46 19.96
C ALA A 36 16.73 28.71 20.82
N MET A 37 15.68 29.26 21.43
CA MET A 37 15.85 30.24 22.51
C MET A 37 16.38 29.51 23.74
N ALA A 38 17.66 29.70 24.06
CA ALA A 38 18.26 29.25 25.30
C ALA A 38 17.78 30.13 26.46
N ASP A 39 17.07 29.53 27.42
CA ASP A 39 16.82 30.16 28.72
C ASP A 39 18.13 30.18 29.56
N LYS A 40 18.26 31.16 30.46
CA LYS A 40 19.47 31.51 31.24
C LYS A 40 19.88 30.48 32.30
N THR A 41 19.54 29.20 32.13
CA THR A 41 19.88 28.10 33.05
C THR A 41 20.75 27.02 32.41
N GLY A 42 21.19 27.17 31.17
CA GLY A 42 22.18 26.27 30.54
C GLY A 42 21.70 24.83 30.33
N ARG A 43 20.41 24.55 30.52
CA ARG A 43 19.79 23.30 30.07
C ARG A 43 19.31 23.50 28.63
N ALA A 44 19.88 22.75 27.69
CA ALA A 44 19.28 22.58 26.39
C ALA A 44 17.85 22.05 26.61
N GLN A 45 16.84 22.83 26.23
CA GLN A 45 15.48 22.29 26.13
C GLN A 45 15.53 21.20 25.06
N SER A 46 15.28 19.96 25.45
CA SER A 46 14.92 18.91 24.50
C SER A 46 13.63 19.38 23.83
N VAL A 47 13.73 19.87 22.60
CA VAL A 47 12.53 20.10 21.78
C VAL A 47 11.95 18.71 21.52
N GLU A 48 10.84 18.40 22.18
CA GLU A 48 10.14 17.16 21.91
C GLU A 48 9.75 17.15 20.42
N PRO A 49 10.00 16.03 19.70
CA PRO A 49 9.60 15.95 18.32
C PRO A 49 8.08 16.10 18.22
N VAL A 50 7.63 17.00 17.34
CA VAL A 50 6.21 17.27 17.09
C VAL A 50 5.81 16.59 15.79
N LEU A 51 4.67 15.89 15.80
CA LEU A 51 4.10 15.28 14.60
C LEU A 51 3.80 16.35 13.55
N SER A 52 4.13 16.07 12.29
CA SER A 52 3.64 16.86 11.15
C SER A 52 2.10 16.74 11.02
N THR A 53 1.47 17.60 10.21
CA THR A 53 0.04 17.48 9.91
C THR A 53 -0.32 16.11 9.33
N ASN A 54 0.48 15.58 8.40
CA ASN A 54 0.23 14.26 7.81
C ASN A 54 0.32 13.15 8.86
N GLN A 55 1.31 13.23 9.75
CA GLN A 55 1.51 12.24 10.81
C GLN A 55 0.39 12.30 11.85
N GLN A 56 -0.06 13.49 12.25
CA GLN A 56 -1.20 13.67 13.16
C GLN A 56 -2.48 13.07 12.58
N ILE A 57 -2.79 13.37 11.31
CA ILE A 57 -3.99 12.85 10.63
C ILE A 57 -3.91 11.33 10.52
N PHE A 58 -2.77 10.78 10.09
CA PHE A 58 -2.56 9.34 10.02
C PHE A 58 -2.77 8.65 11.37
N GLU A 59 -2.14 9.16 12.45
CA GLU A 59 -2.29 8.59 13.79
C GLU A 59 -3.74 8.65 14.30
N SER A 60 -4.51 9.67 13.93
CA SER A 60 -5.91 9.79 14.38
C SER A 60 -6.82 8.64 13.94
N PHE A 61 -6.45 7.86 12.92
CA PHE A 61 -7.20 6.69 12.46
C PHE A 61 -6.55 5.38 12.86
N ILE A 62 -5.23 5.31 12.96
CA ILE A 62 -4.53 4.03 13.11
C ILE A 62 -3.93 3.80 14.50
N LEU A 63 -3.65 4.85 15.28
CA LEU A 63 -3.02 4.72 16.58
C LEU A 63 -4.07 4.49 17.67
N VAL A 64 -3.84 3.52 18.55
CA VAL A 64 -4.68 3.33 19.76
C VAL A 64 -4.80 4.65 20.54
N PRO A 65 -5.99 5.01 21.04
CA PRO A 65 -7.19 4.19 21.20
C PRO A 65 -8.15 4.19 20.00
N SER A 66 -7.73 4.62 18.80
CA SER A 66 -8.53 4.37 17.60
C SER A 66 -8.83 2.88 17.45
N GLU A 67 -9.98 2.57 16.89
CA GLU A 67 -10.43 1.20 16.66
C GLU A 67 -9.96 0.62 15.32
N GLY A 68 -9.13 1.37 14.58
CA GLY A 68 -8.43 0.91 13.38
C GLY A 68 -8.67 1.77 12.14
N SER A 69 -7.76 1.61 11.17
CA SER A 69 -7.83 2.20 9.84
C SER A 69 -8.31 1.16 8.84
N PHE A 70 -9.60 1.25 8.50
CA PHE A 70 -10.32 0.25 7.70
C PHE A 70 -10.11 0.48 6.20
N PHE A 71 -10.06 -0.60 5.44
CA PHE A 71 -10.05 -0.58 3.98
C PHE A 71 -11.13 -1.53 3.44
N LEU A 72 -11.85 -1.09 2.41
CA LEU A 72 -12.87 -1.89 1.76
C LEU A 72 -12.27 -2.55 0.53
N HIS A 73 -12.63 -3.80 0.31
CA HIS A 73 -12.30 -4.57 -0.89
C HIS A 73 -13.57 -5.03 -1.54
N TRP A 74 -13.66 -4.91 -2.86
CA TRP A 74 -14.86 -5.30 -3.57
C TRP A 74 -14.61 -5.77 -4.98
N ASN A 75 -15.50 -6.65 -5.44
CA ASN A 75 -15.77 -6.90 -6.85
C ASN A 75 -17.29 -6.85 -7.01
N LEU A 76 -17.81 -5.67 -7.28
CA LEU A 76 -19.24 -5.39 -7.33
C LEU A 76 -19.58 -4.77 -8.69
N PRO A 77 -20.73 -5.16 -9.29
CA PRO A 77 -21.14 -4.61 -10.56
C PRO A 77 -21.53 -3.13 -10.41
N TYR A 78 -21.23 -2.34 -11.44
CA TYR A 78 -21.62 -0.93 -11.51
C TYR A 78 -23.14 -0.72 -11.36
N ALA A 79 -23.94 -1.65 -11.90
CA ALA A 79 -25.38 -1.66 -11.79
C ALA A 79 -25.90 -3.11 -11.86
N GLY A 80 -27.10 -3.34 -11.32
CA GLY A 80 -27.77 -4.64 -11.37
C GLY A 80 -27.37 -5.59 -10.24
N ALA A 81 -27.93 -6.81 -10.30
CA ALA A 81 -27.80 -7.80 -9.24
C ALA A 81 -26.37 -8.37 -9.11
N THR A 82 -26.05 -8.83 -7.91
CA THR A 82 -24.81 -9.55 -7.60
C THR A 82 -24.99 -11.07 -7.72
N SER A 83 -23.88 -11.78 -7.89
CA SER A 83 -23.80 -13.25 -7.83
C SER A 83 -22.84 -13.67 -6.71
N PRO A 84 -23.24 -14.53 -5.76
CA PRO A 84 -22.38 -14.98 -4.66
C PRO A 84 -21.11 -15.72 -5.08
N SER A 85 -21.06 -16.26 -6.30
CA SER A 85 -19.89 -16.99 -6.82
C SER A 85 -18.88 -16.10 -7.55
N VAL A 86 -19.22 -14.83 -7.80
CA VAL A 86 -18.40 -13.91 -8.60
C VAL A 86 -18.09 -12.65 -7.80
N ASN A 87 -19.09 -12.12 -7.10
CA ASN A 87 -18.99 -10.86 -6.40
C ASN A 87 -18.61 -11.06 -4.94
N TYR A 88 -17.91 -10.08 -4.40
CA TYR A 88 -17.56 -10.00 -2.99
C TYR A 88 -17.51 -8.55 -2.54
N ALA A 89 -17.74 -8.34 -1.25
CA ALA A 89 -17.33 -7.13 -0.56
C ALA A 89 -16.95 -7.46 0.88
N PHE A 90 -15.73 -7.10 1.25
CA PHE A 90 -15.17 -7.36 2.57
C PHE A 90 -14.31 -6.19 3.00
N SER A 91 -13.90 -6.17 4.27
CA SER A 91 -12.98 -5.19 4.81
C SER A 91 -11.87 -5.85 5.62
N ASP A 92 -10.78 -5.12 5.76
CA ASP A 92 -9.76 -5.35 6.78
C ASP A 92 -9.38 -4.03 7.43
N TYR A 93 -8.56 -4.09 8.49
CA TYR A 93 -8.05 -2.90 9.13
C TYR A 93 -6.65 -3.11 9.70
N GLY A 94 -5.90 -2.01 9.78
CA GLY A 94 -4.62 -1.92 10.48
C GLY A 94 -4.74 -1.10 11.76
N LEU A 95 -3.86 -1.37 12.71
CA LEU A 95 -3.73 -0.64 13.96
C LEU A 95 -2.24 -0.49 14.33
N LEU A 96 -1.89 0.60 15.01
CA LEU A 96 -0.61 0.83 15.67
C LEU A 96 -0.83 0.91 17.17
N THR A 97 0.03 0.23 17.92
CA THR A 97 -0.01 0.24 19.40
C THR A 97 0.81 1.39 20.00
N ALA A 98 1.67 2.02 19.22
CA ALA A 98 2.51 3.14 19.63
C ALA A 98 2.80 4.06 18.44
N SER A 99 3.13 5.32 18.72
CA SER A 99 3.51 6.29 17.68
C SER A 99 4.92 6.00 17.14
N PRO A 100 5.11 5.96 15.81
CA PRO A 100 6.43 5.88 15.22
C PRO A 100 7.37 7.04 15.55
N LEU A 101 6.83 8.22 15.92
CA LEU A 101 7.63 9.41 16.24
C LEU A 101 8.45 9.19 17.53
N THR A 102 7.83 8.57 18.53
CA THR A 102 8.42 8.40 19.87
C THR A 102 8.96 6.99 20.12
N ASN A 103 8.49 5.99 19.38
CA ASN A 103 8.86 4.59 19.57
C ASN A 103 9.65 4.00 18.38
N GLY A 104 10.01 4.81 17.38
CA GLY A 104 10.65 4.34 16.15
C GLY A 104 9.70 3.49 15.29
N PRO A 105 10.20 2.84 14.22
CA PRO A 105 9.35 2.08 13.30
C PRO A 105 8.46 1.04 14.01
N GLN A 106 7.17 1.01 13.68
CA GLN A 106 6.17 0.15 14.31
C GLN A 106 5.64 -0.89 13.34
N LEU A 107 5.30 -2.08 13.84
CA LEU A 107 4.61 -3.08 13.03
C LEU A 107 3.10 -2.88 13.10
N SER A 108 2.44 -2.99 11.96
CA SER A 108 0.98 -3.00 11.82
C SER A 108 0.58 -4.22 11.01
N ALA A 109 -0.06 -5.18 11.66
CA ALA A 109 -0.66 -6.32 10.98
C ALA A 109 -2.06 -5.94 10.49
N GLN A 110 -2.38 -6.24 9.23
CA GLN A 110 -3.76 -6.21 8.77
C GLN A 110 -4.56 -7.32 9.45
N SER A 111 -5.79 -7.02 9.84
CA SER A 111 -6.74 -8.01 10.37
C SER A 111 -7.05 -9.08 9.34
N SER A 112 -7.61 -10.21 9.79
CA SER A 112 -8.22 -11.16 8.84
C SER A 112 -9.41 -10.50 8.12
N PRO A 113 -9.57 -10.70 6.80
CA PRO A 113 -10.69 -10.19 6.04
C PRO A 113 -12.04 -10.54 6.68
N GLN A 114 -12.96 -9.56 6.74
CA GLN A 114 -14.31 -9.70 7.25
C GLN A 114 -15.32 -9.35 6.17
N ASN A 115 -16.28 -10.22 5.91
CA ASN A 115 -17.39 -9.89 5.01
C ASN A 115 -18.15 -8.68 5.55
N ILE A 116 -18.45 -7.73 4.66
CA ILE A 116 -19.34 -6.60 4.97
C ILE A 116 -20.74 -6.77 4.38
N THR A 117 -21.01 -7.95 3.82
CA THR A 117 -22.27 -8.34 3.18
C THR A 117 -22.78 -9.64 3.80
N THR A 118 -24.09 -9.86 3.74
CA THR A 118 -24.75 -11.04 4.28
C THR A 118 -24.94 -12.17 3.27
N THR A 119 -24.88 -11.89 1.97
CA THR A 119 -25.18 -12.84 0.88
C THR A 119 -23.98 -13.21 0.01
N LEU A 120 -22.88 -12.44 0.05
CA LEU A 120 -21.68 -12.73 -0.75
C LEU A 120 -20.64 -13.53 0.03
N GLY A 121 -19.89 -14.37 -0.71
CA GLY A 121 -18.78 -15.14 -0.15
C GLY A 121 -17.53 -14.29 0.09
N LEU A 122 -16.76 -14.67 1.11
CA LEU A 122 -15.43 -14.11 1.34
C LEU A 122 -14.43 -14.79 0.40
N PRO A 123 -13.76 -14.06 -0.53
CA PRO A 123 -12.77 -14.67 -1.40
C PRO A 123 -11.49 -14.95 -0.63
N THR A 124 -10.69 -15.90 -1.10
CA THR A 124 -9.28 -15.96 -0.70
C THR A 124 -8.54 -14.81 -1.40
N PRO A 125 -7.93 -13.86 -0.67
CA PRO A 125 -7.20 -12.77 -1.30
C PRO A 125 -6.07 -13.29 -2.18
N GLY A 126 -5.89 -12.66 -3.33
CA GLY A 126 -4.75 -12.94 -4.20
C GLY A 126 -3.43 -12.56 -3.54
N VAL A 127 -2.33 -13.15 -4.00
CA VAL A 127 -0.99 -12.85 -3.48
C VAL A 127 -0.27 -11.82 -4.33
N THR A 128 0.40 -10.88 -3.66
CA THR A 128 1.37 -9.99 -4.32
C THR A 128 2.75 -10.64 -4.24
N ARG A 129 3.43 -10.71 -5.38
CA ARG A 129 4.77 -11.31 -5.51
C ARG A 129 5.72 -10.29 -6.12
N VAL A 130 6.94 -10.24 -5.61
CA VAL A 130 7.98 -9.34 -6.09
C VAL A 130 9.29 -10.08 -6.30
N LEU A 131 10.06 -9.67 -7.30
CA LEU A 131 11.45 -10.06 -7.47
C LEU A 131 12.30 -9.18 -6.53
N LYS A 132 12.95 -9.81 -5.56
CA LYS A 132 13.76 -9.13 -4.54
C LYS A 132 14.88 -10.06 -4.07
N ASN A 133 16.08 -9.53 -3.86
CA ASN A 133 17.23 -10.29 -3.38
C ASN A 133 17.51 -11.55 -4.23
N GLY A 134 17.31 -11.44 -5.55
CA GLY A 134 17.55 -12.52 -6.51
C GLY A 134 16.49 -13.63 -6.54
N ALA A 135 15.37 -13.49 -5.81
CA ALA A 135 14.30 -14.48 -5.76
C ALA A 135 12.92 -13.83 -5.89
N VAL A 136 11.91 -14.64 -6.25
CA VAL A 136 10.51 -14.22 -6.12
C VAL A 136 10.09 -14.48 -4.68
N ILE A 137 9.58 -13.44 -4.01
CA ILE A 137 9.04 -13.52 -2.66
C ILE A 137 7.57 -13.10 -2.64
N VAL A 138 6.82 -13.62 -1.66
CA VAL A 138 5.42 -13.26 -1.44
C VAL A 138 5.35 -12.14 -0.40
N ALA A 139 4.67 -11.05 -0.73
CA ALA A 139 4.36 -10.00 0.22
C ALA A 139 3.37 -10.51 1.27
N GLY A 140 3.65 -10.25 2.54
CA GLY A 140 2.80 -10.60 3.68
C GLY A 140 1.76 -9.52 3.99
N THR A 141 1.09 -9.70 5.12
CA THR A 141 0.03 -8.80 5.62
C THR A 141 0.52 -7.84 6.72
N VAL A 142 1.79 -7.96 7.12
CA VAL A 142 2.42 -7.09 8.11
C VAL A 142 3.13 -5.96 7.39
N ASN A 143 2.87 -4.74 7.85
CA ASN A 143 3.56 -3.54 7.40
C ASN A 143 4.44 -3.02 8.53
N ARG A 144 5.62 -2.50 8.20
CA ARG A 144 6.40 -1.65 9.11
C ARG A 144 6.16 -0.19 8.72
N VAL A 145 5.64 0.57 9.67
CA VAL A 145 5.32 1.98 9.52
C VAL A 145 6.39 2.82 10.20
N SER A 146 6.93 3.81 9.49
CA SER A 146 7.86 4.79 10.05
C SER A 146 7.60 6.19 9.49
N TYR A 147 8.18 7.20 10.11
CA TYR A 147 8.13 8.57 9.59
C TYR A 147 9.40 8.90 8.82
N VAL A 148 9.22 9.60 7.70
CA VAL A 148 10.28 10.14 6.87
C VAL A 148 9.92 11.59 6.61
N ASP A 149 10.70 12.50 7.19
CA ASP A 149 10.40 13.93 7.22
C ASP A 149 8.97 14.19 7.75
N ALA A 150 8.11 14.80 6.95
CA ALA A 150 6.71 15.07 7.29
C ALA A 150 5.75 13.93 6.93
N ASP A 151 6.21 12.87 6.25
CA ASP A 151 5.34 11.87 5.62
C ASP A 151 5.43 10.49 6.30
N VAL A 152 4.55 9.59 5.87
CA VAL A 152 4.45 8.23 6.40
C VAL A 152 5.05 7.25 5.40
N ARG A 153 6.09 6.53 5.81
CA ARG A 153 6.62 5.40 5.06
C ARG A 153 5.95 4.12 5.52
N VAL A 154 5.49 3.32 4.55
CA VAL A 154 4.93 1.99 4.79
C VAL A 154 5.76 0.97 4.03
N ASP A 155 6.43 0.10 4.76
CA ASP A 155 7.15 -1.06 4.22
C ASP A 155 6.25 -2.29 4.34
N THR A 156 5.76 -2.84 3.23
CA THR A 156 5.10 -4.14 3.24
C THR A 156 6.17 -5.23 3.38
N LEU A 157 6.08 -6.02 4.44
CA LEU A 157 7.03 -7.08 4.73
C LEU A 157 6.64 -8.36 4.00
N SER A 158 7.59 -9.25 3.78
CA SER A 158 7.34 -10.58 3.24
C SER A 158 6.74 -11.49 4.33
N ALA A 159 6.39 -12.73 3.98
CA ALA A 159 5.88 -13.73 4.93
C ALA A 159 6.83 -14.02 6.12
N ASP A 160 8.12 -13.68 5.99
CA ASP A 160 9.10 -13.77 7.08
C ASP A 160 9.01 -12.60 8.09
N ASN A 161 8.11 -11.65 7.89
CA ASN A 161 7.92 -10.43 8.70
C ASN A 161 9.20 -9.62 8.94
N THR A 162 10.21 -9.75 8.08
CA THR A 162 11.49 -9.04 8.23
C THR A 162 11.99 -8.45 6.91
N THR A 163 11.92 -9.21 5.82
CA THR A 163 12.30 -8.75 4.49
C THR A 163 11.26 -7.75 3.96
N VAL A 164 11.70 -6.56 3.56
CA VAL A 164 10.82 -5.59 2.90
C VAL A 164 10.57 -6.04 1.47
N ALA A 165 9.32 -6.40 1.16
CA ALA A 165 8.92 -6.75 -0.19
C ALA A 165 8.87 -5.50 -1.08
N PHE A 166 8.21 -4.44 -0.61
CA PHE A 166 8.21 -3.13 -1.24
C PHE A 166 7.88 -2.04 -0.23
N SER A 167 8.14 -0.79 -0.61
CA SER A 167 7.94 0.39 0.22
C SER A 167 7.12 1.42 -0.53
N GLU A 168 6.35 2.21 0.21
CA GLU A 168 5.63 3.37 -0.31
C GLU A 168 5.76 4.56 0.65
N ILE A 169 5.66 5.77 0.11
CA ILE A 169 5.51 7.01 0.88
C ILE A 169 4.08 7.50 0.71
N ARG A 170 3.43 7.76 1.84
CA ARG A 170 2.08 8.32 1.92
C ARG A 170 2.16 9.76 2.41
N SER A 171 1.48 10.65 1.71
CA SER A 171 1.52 12.09 1.93
C SER A 171 0.18 12.74 1.59
N ASN A 172 0.07 14.06 1.81
CA ASN A 172 -1.13 14.85 1.55
C ASN A 172 -2.37 14.26 2.22
N TYR A 173 -2.26 13.95 3.50
CA TYR A 173 -3.37 13.38 4.26
C TYR A 173 -4.44 14.45 4.51
N GLU A 174 -5.69 14.05 4.29
CA GLU A 174 -6.87 14.83 4.57
C GLU A 174 -7.88 13.96 5.33
N THR A 175 -8.50 14.52 6.37
CA THR A 175 -9.66 13.91 7.03
C THR A 175 -10.91 14.59 6.52
N VAL A 176 -11.84 13.83 5.96
CA VAL A 176 -13.11 14.35 5.47
C VAL A 176 -14.26 13.75 6.28
N PRO A 177 -15.09 14.58 6.93
CA PRO A 177 -16.23 14.09 7.71
C PRO A 177 -17.33 13.56 6.79
N LEU A 178 -17.97 12.47 7.22
CA LEU A 178 -19.14 11.88 6.61
C LEU A 178 -20.34 12.15 7.54
N THR A 179 -21.30 12.92 7.06
CA THR A 179 -22.45 13.36 7.86
C THR A 179 -23.73 13.24 7.07
N GLY A 180 -24.86 13.15 7.78
CA GLY A 180 -26.17 12.98 7.16
C GLY A 180 -26.33 11.60 6.50
N THR A 181 -27.11 11.55 5.42
CA THR A 181 -27.41 10.32 4.70
C THR A 181 -26.24 9.85 3.84
N ILE A 182 -26.19 8.56 3.51
CA ILE A 182 -25.24 8.01 2.54
C ILE A 182 -25.43 8.61 1.14
N ALA A 183 -26.61 9.12 0.81
CA ALA A 183 -26.82 9.87 -0.43
C ALA A 183 -26.02 11.19 -0.50
N SER A 184 -25.63 11.78 0.64
CA SER A 184 -24.88 13.05 0.70
C SER A 184 -23.37 12.88 0.79
N THR A 185 -22.86 11.67 0.52
CA THR A 185 -21.43 11.36 0.53
C THR A 185 -20.63 12.24 -0.42
N PRO A 186 -19.46 12.77 0.00
CA PRO A 186 -18.55 13.50 -0.86
C PRO A 186 -18.18 12.74 -2.13
N ALA A 187 -18.06 13.47 -3.24
CA ALA A 187 -17.89 12.88 -4.57
C ALA A 187 -16.62 12.02 -4.69
N ASP A 188 -15.51 12.41 -4.09
CA ASP A 188 -14.27 11.64 -4.07
C ASP A 188 -14.42 10.30 -3.35
N PHE A 189 -15.13 10.24 -2.21
CA PHE A 189 -15.44 8.97 -1.54
C PHE A 189 -16.39 8.10 -2.35
N ALA A 190 -17.44 8.70 -2.92
CA ALA A 190 -18.41 7.99 -3.76
C ALA A 190 -17.75 7.45 -5.04
N HIS A 191 -16.88 8.22 -5.69
CA HIS A 191 -16.09 7.80 -6.85
C HIS A 191 -15.07 6.72 -6.48
N PHE A 192 -14.38 6.85 -5.34
CA PHE A 192 -13.43 5.82 -4.91
C PHE A 192 -14.11 4.46 -4.74
N HIS A 193 -15.32 4.46 -4.16
CA HIS A 193 -16.16 3.28 -3.98
C HIS A 193 -17.27 3.17 -5.03
N ASN A 194 -16.99 3.53 -6.29
CA ASN A 194 -17.98 3.72 -7.36
C ASN A 194 -19.09 2.66 -7.38
N SER A 195 -18.74 1.37 -7.32
CA SER A 195 -19.73 0.28 -7.36
C SER A 195 -20.73 0.25 -6.20
N PHE A 196 -20.38 0.79 -5.03
CA PHE A 196 -21.30 0.90 -3.89
C PHE A 196 -22.33 1.99 -4.15
N PHE A 197 -21.87 3.15 -4.64
CA PHE A 197 -22.70 4.35 -4.77
C PHE A 197 -23.45 4.44 -6.10
N SER A 198 -22.97 3.74 -7.15
CA SER A 198 -23.65 3.69 -8.44
C SER A 198 -24.78 2.66 -8.49
N ASN A 199 -24.83 1.73 -7.53
CA ASN A 199 -25.73 0.59 -7.57
C ASN A 199 -26.71 0.56 -6.39
N ALA A 200 -27.94 1.03 -6.62
CA ALA A 200 -28.98 1.09 -5.60
C ALA A 200 -29.44 -0.29 -5.06
N THR A 201 -29.08 -1.39 -5.71
CA THR A 201 -29.34 -2.74 -5.18
C THR A 201 -28.32 -3.18 -4.14
N ILE A 202 -27.19 -2.48 -4.03
CA ILE A 202 -26.06 -2.82 -3.14
C ILE A 202 -26.11 -2.01 -1.85
N LEU A 203 -26.44 -0.72 -1.95
CA LEU A 203 -26.33 0.22 -0.84
C LEU A 203 -27.66 0.93 -0.58
N GLU A 204 -28.03 1.08 0.69
CA GLU A 204 -29.17 1.90 1.13
C GLU A 204 -28.75 3.36 1.28
N ALA A 205 -29.01 4.17 0.25
CA ALA A 205 -28.63 5.57 0.23
C ALA A 205 -29.36 6.41 1.29
N THR A 206 -30.52 5.97 1.80
CA THR A 206 -31.23 6.68 2.87
C THR A 206 -30.71 6.38 4.27
N ALA A 207 -29.80 5.40 4.44
CA ALA A 207 -29.14 5.16 5.72
C ALA A 207 -28.28 6.37 6.10
N THR A 208 -28.02 6.55 7.39
CA THR A 208 -27.31 7.72 7.95
C THR A 208 -25.95 7.31 8.50
N TYR A 209 -24.95 8.17 8.29
CA TYR A 209 -23.64 8.01 8.91
C TYR A 209 -23.71 8.12 10.44
N LEU A 210 -22.99 7.25 11.13
CA LEU A 210 -22.80 7.32 12.57
C LEU A 210 -22.04 8.60 12.96
N PRO A 211 -22.28 9.14 14.18
CA PRO A 211 -21.53 10.28 14.68
C PRO A 211 -20.01 10.04 14.63
N GLY A 212 -19.26 11.04 14.16
CA GLY A 212 -17.80 10.96 14.03
C GLY A 212 -17.31 10.14 12.83
N ALA A 213 -18.19 9.65 11.95
CA ALA A 213 -17.80 9.01 10.70
C ALA A 213 -16.92 9.96 9.86
N ALA A 214 -15.78 9.46 9.43
CA ALA A 214 -14.86 10.18 8.55
C ALA A 214 -14.03 9.19 7.75
N TYR A 215 -13.47 9.66 6.63
CA TYR A 215 -12.45 8.94 5.88
C TYR A 215 -11.17 9.76 5.80
N LEU A 216 -10.04 9.04 5.71
CA LEU A 216 -8.77 9.58 5.28
C LEU A 216 -8.67 9.48 3.78
N LYS A 217 -8.12 10.53 3.18
CA LYS A 217 -7.67 10.56 1.79
C LYS A 217 -6.20 10.93 1.78
N PHE A 218 -5.41 10.24 0.97
CA PHE A 218 -3.97 10.49 0.89
C PHE A 218 -3.41 10.08 -0.48
N ALA A 219 -2.28 10.68 -0.84
CA ALA A 219 -1.50 10.26 -2.00
C ALA A 219 -0.50 9.17 -1.60
N GLN A 220 -0.17 8.29 -2.55
CA GLN A 220 0.85 7.25 -2.36
C GLN A 220 1.84 7.29 -3.52
N THR A 221 3.13 7.20 -3.21
CA THR A 221 4.19 7.00 -4.21
C THR A 221 5.02 5.77 -3.88
N ASN A 222 5.40 5.03 -4.91
CA ASN A 222 6.26 3.87 -4.77
C ASN A 222 7.67 4.31 -4.34
N LYS A 223 8.27 3.66 -3.35
CA LYS A 223 9.63 3.96 -2.87
C LYS A 223 10.60 2.85 -3.27
N GLY A 224 11.53 3.21 -4.14
CA GLY A 224 12.43 2.29 -4.84
C GLY A 224 11.71 1.54 -5.96
N ASP A 225 12.46 1.09 -6.96
CA ASP A 225 11.87 0.29 -8.04
C ASP A 225 11.26 -1.01 -7.51
N ARG A 226 10.01 -1.28 -7.89
CA ARG A 226 9.24 -2.46 -7.51
C ARG A 226 9.01 -3.35 -8.73
N TYR A 227 9.59 -4.55 -8.69
CA TYR A 227 9.46 -5.56 -9.74
C TYR A 227 8.42 -6.61 -9.32
N ASN A 228 7.15 -6.40 -9.65
CA ASN A 228 6.12 -7.41 -9.42
C ASN A 228 6.35 -8.63 -10.32
N ALA A 229 6.18 -9.83 -9.77
CA ALA A 229 6.28 -11.10 -10.50
C ALA A 229 4.88 -11.69 -10.72
N PHE A 230 4.61 -12.19 -11.93
CA PHE A 230 3.33 -12.74 -12.31
C PHE A 230 3.45 -14.16 -12.85
N ASP A 231 2.37 -14.91 -12.71
CA ASP A 231 2.17 -16.15 -13.45
C ASP A 231 1.97 -15.86 -14.94
N CYS A 232 2.64 -16.63 -15.78
CA CYS A 232 2.46 -16.50 -17.22
C CYS A 232 1.39 -17.43 -17.78
N THR A 233 1.16 -18.58 -17.13
CA THR A 233 0.22 -19.61 -17.60
C THR A 233 -0.79 -19.98 -16.52
N THR A 234 -0.37 -20.76 -15.52
CA THR A 234 -1.22 -21.21 -14.43
C THR A 234 -1.06 -20.29 -13.23
N ALA A 235 -2.19 -19.83 -12.67
CA ALA A 235 -2.20 -19.04 -11.45
C ALA A 235 -1.68 -19.86 -10.26
N THR A 236 -0.77 -19.29 -9.49
CA THR A 236 -0.23 -19.86 -8.25
C THR A 236 -0.34 -18.86 -7.10
N THR A 237 -0.24 -19.37 -5.87
CA THR A 237 -0.35 -18.57 -4.64
C THR A 237 0.97 -18.43 -3.88
N GLY A 238 2.02 -19.11 -4.33
CA GLY A 238 3.34 -19.10 -3.69
C GLY A 238 4.38 -18.31 -4.48
N ALA A 239 5.61 -18.34 -3.99
CA ALA A 239 6.80 -17.79 -4.67
C ALA A 239 7.09 -18.47 -6.02
N ASN A 240 6.59 -19.69 -6.22
CA ASN A 240 6.76 -20.46 -7.45
C ASN A 240 5.78 -19.98 -8.52
N VAL A 241 6.13 -18.88 -9.18
CA VAL A 241 5.39 -18.36 -10.36
C VAL A 241 5.54 -19.29 -11.56
N SER A 242 4.53 -19.36 -12.43
CA SER A 242 4.62 -20.12 -13.68
C SER A 242 5.41 -19.35 -14.75
N PRO A 243 6.43 -19.98 -15.40
CA PRO A 243 7.26 -19.31 -16.39
C PRO A 243 6.52 -19.08 -17.72
N CYS A 244 6.95 -18.07 -18.47
CA CYS A 244 6.53 -17.83 -19.85
C CYS A 244 7.25 -18.74 -20.84
N ARG A 245 8.51 -19.08 -20.55
CA ARG A 245 9.34 -19.99 -21.33
C ARG A 245 10.23 -20.81 -20.39
N THR A 246 10.40 -22.08 -20.70
CA THR A 246 11.24 -23.00 -19.94
C THR A 246 12.50 -23.38 -20.71
N GLY A 247 13.61 -23.64 -20.01
CA GLY A 247 14.84 -24.14 -20.64
C GLY A 247 15.43 -23.20 -21.67
N THR A 248 15.36 -21.89 -21.43
CA THR A 248 15.84 -20.86 -22.37
C THR A 248 16.40 -19.65 -21.64
N THR A 249 17.17 -18.83 -22.34
CA THR A 249 17.71 -17.57 -21.80
C THR A 249 16.76 -16.41 -22.08
N LEU A 250 16.86 -15.35 -21.26
CA LEU A 250 16.09 -14.12 -21.45
C LEU A 250 16.29 -13.53 -22.86
N THR A 251 17.54 -13.43 -23.29
CA THR A 251 17.88 -12.90 -24.63
C THR A 251 17.28 -13.76 -25.74
N ALA A 252 17.41 -15.09 -25.67
CA ALA A 252 16.86 -15.97 -26.70
C ALA A 252 15.32 -15.88 -26.77
N ALA A 253 14.65 -15.86 -25.61
CA ALA A 253 13.20 -15.73 -25.54
C ALA A 253 12.72 -14.39 -26.14
N LEU A 254 13.40 -13.28 -25.85
CA LEU A 254 13.05 -11.96 -26.37
C LEU A 254 13.46 -11.74 -27.83
N THR A 255 14.49 -12.42 -28.33
CA THR A 255 14.78 -12.44 -29.76
C THR A 255 13.65 -13.12 -30.54
N ALA A 256 13.14 -14.25 -30.03
CA ALA A 256 11.96 -14.93 -30.61
C ALA A 256 10.68 -14.09 -30.44
N GLY A 257 10.58 -13.36 -29.32
CA GLY A 257 9.43 -12.55 -28.96
C GLY A 257 8.49 -13.27 -27.99
N ILE A 258 7.94 -12.51 -27.05
CA ILE A 258 6.96 -12.99 -26.07
C ILE A 258 5.69 -12.16 -26.21
N VAL A 259 4.57 -12.82 -26.54
CA VAL A 259 3.25 -12.20 -26.56
C VAL A 259 2.75 -12.05 -25.13
N SER A 260 2.36 -10.85 -24.73
CA SER A 260 1.67 -10.62 -23.47
C SER A 260 0.16 -10.67 -23.68
N ASN A 261 -0.50 -11.59 -22.98
CA ASN A 261 -1.96 -11.72 -23.05
C ASN A 261 -2.70 -10.55 -22.40
N SER A 262 -2.04 -9.80 -21.50
CA SER A 262 -2.70 -8.70 -20.80
C SER A 262 -2.75 -7.39 -21.58
N ASP A 263 -1.83 -7.18 -22.54
CA ASP A 263 -1.75 -5.94 -23.33
C ASP A 263 -1.68 -6.20 -24.85
N GLY A 264 -1.74 -7.47 -25.29
CA GLY A 264 -1.71 -7.86 -26.71
C GLY A 264 -0.39 -7.59 -27.41
N THR A 265 0.64 -7.12 -26.71
CA THR A 265 1.91 -6.72 -27.32
C THR A 265 2.87 -7.92 -27.43
N THR A 266 3.52 -8.06 -28.59
CA THR A 266 4.67 -8.97 -28.73
C THR A 266 5.94 -8.22 -28.38
N TYR A 267 6.47 -8.46 -27.19
CA TYR A 267 7.70 -7.85 -26.72
C TYR A 267 8.91 -8.59 -27.28
N ARG A 268 9.80 -7.84 -27.91
CA ARG A 268 11.07 -8.29 -28.46
C ARG A 268 12.23 -7.58 -27.78
N LEU A 269 13.44 -8.12 -27.96
CA LEU A 269 14.65 -7.58 -27.35
C LEU A 269 14.82 -6.07 -27.60
N ALA A 270 14.51 -5.60 -28.80
CA ALA A 270 14.62 -4.19 -29.21
C ALA A 270 13.57 -3.24 -28.59
N ASN A 271 12.52 -3.76 -27.92
CA ASN A 271 11.47 -2.92 -27.31
C ASN A 271 11.83 -2.45 -25.89
N GLY A 272 13.05 -2.69 -25.45
CA GLY A 272 13.49 -2.50 -24.08
C GLY A 272 14.98 -2.75 -23.92
N SER A 273 15.44 -2.78 -22.67
CA SER A 273 16.83 -3.03 -22.33
C SER A 273 16.95 -4.08 -21.24
N ILE A 274 18.05 -4.85 -21.28
CA ILE A 274 18.39 -5.80 -20.21
C ILE A 274 19.23 -5.05 -19.17
N THR A 275 18.84 -5.18 -17.91
CA THR A 275 19.54 -4.72 -16.72
C THR A 275 19.75 -5.89 -15.76
N VAL A 276 20.52 -5.69 -14.70
CA VAL A 276 20.67 -6.65 -13.61
C VAL A 276 20.06 -6.05 -12.34
N VAL A 277 19.16 -6.79 -11.70
CA VAL A 277 18.47 -6.40 -10.47
C VAL A 277 18.69 -7.51 -9.45
N ASP A 278 19.36 -7.20 -8.34
CA ASP A 278 19.69 -8.17 -7.28
C ASP A 278 20.29 -9.48 -7.83
N GLY A 279 21.18 -9.38 -8.82
CA GLY A 279 21.85 -10.53 -9.46
C GLY A 279 21.03 -11.22 -10.56
N VAL A 280 19.81 -10.76 -10.85
CA VAL A 280 18.92 -11.35 -11.85
C VAL A 280 18.90 -10.50 -13.11
N SER A 281 19.06 -11.13 -14.27
CA SER A 281 18.87 -10.44 -15.56
C SER A 281 17.39 -10.13 -15.76
N VAL A 282 17.07 -8.85 -15.91
CA VAL A 282 15.71 -8.33 -16.11
C VAL A 282 15.71 -7.50 -17.38
N TRP A 283 14.82 -7.82 -18.30
CA TRP A 283 14.50 -6.97 -19.43
C TRP A 283 13.34 -6.06 -19.05
N VAL A 284 13.46 -4.78 -19.36
CA VAL A 284 12.46 -3.75 -19.06
C VAL A 284 12.03 -3.09 -20.36
N ALA A 285 10.73 -3.05 -20.62
CA ALA A 285 10.19 -2.35 -21.78
C ALA A 285 10.48 -0.85 -21.72
N THR A 286 10.79 -0.25 -22.87
CA THR A 286 10.99 1.20 -22.99
C THR A 286 9.69 1.96 -22.79
N ASN A 287 8.59 1.45 -23.36
CA ASN A 287 7.28 2.07 -23.28
C ASN A 287 6.48 1.53 -22.09
N PRO A 288 5.72 2.38 -21.39
CA PRO A 288 4.82 1.92 -20.35
C PRO A 288 3.74 1.01 -20.94
N ARG A 289 3.21 0.12 -20.11
CA ARG A 289 2.05 -0.70 -20.44
C ARG A 289 0.87 0.23 -20.73
N PRO A 290 0.04 -0.07 -21.74
CA PRO A 290 -1.12 0.74 -22.04
C PRO A 290 -2.11 0.69 -20.86
N GLN A 291 -2.81 1.80 -20.62
CA GLN A 291 -3.75 1.91 -19.51
C GLN A 291 -4.92 0.90 -19.61
N SER A 292 -5.25 0.45 -20.82
CA SER A 292 -6.24 -0.60 -21.05
C SER A 292 -5.83 -1.96 -20.46
N ALA A 293 -4.54 -2.17 -20.21
CA ALA A 293 -4.00 -3.40 -19.64
C ALA A 293 -3.72 -3.31 -18.14
N THR A 294 -3.64 -2.10 -17.59
CA THR A 294 -3.38 -1.87 -16.16
C THR A 294 -4.64 -1.44 -15.40
N LEU A 295 -5.58 -0.78 -16.08
CA LEU A 295 -6.78 -0.17 -15.51
C LEU A 295 -6.47 0.58 -14.21
N SER A 296 -5.38 1.36 -14.22
CA SER A 296 -4.88 2.09 -13.06
C SER A 296 -4.18 3.38 -13.50
N ALA A 297 -4.12 4.35 -12.58
CA ALA A 297 -3.26 5.53 -12.73
C ALA A 297 -1.77 5.20 -12.54
N THR A 298 -1.44 4.04 -11.95
CA THR A 298 -0.07 3.61 -11.72
C THR A 298 0.63 3.28 -13.05
N VAL A 299 1.64 4.06 -13.40
CA VAL A 299 2.48 3.79 -14.57
C VAL A 299 3.34 2.56 -14.31
N GLN A 300 3.21 1.56 -15.18
CA GLN A 300 3.93 0.29 -15.08
C GLN A 300 4.62 -0.02 -16.39
N TYR A 301 5.79 -0.66 -16.32
CA TYR A 301 6.53 -1.15 -17.49
C TYR A 301 6.51 -2.67 -17.49
N ARG A 302 6.35 -3.29 -18.67
CA ARG A 302 6.48 -4.74 -18.77
C ARG A 302 7.91 -5.14 -18.43
N VAL A 303 8.07 -6.20 -17.63
CA VAL A 303 9.36 -6.84 -17.46
C VAL A 303 9.31 -8.33 -17.78
N TYR A 304 10.46 -8.85 -18.19
CA TYR A 304 10.75 -10.29 -18.25
C TYR A 304 12.07 -10.55 -17.54
N PHE A 305 12.17 -11.62 -16.77
CA PHE A 305 13.38 -11.89 -15.98
C PHE A 305 13.75 -13.38 -16.02
N ALA A 306 15.05 -13.66 -15.90
CA ALA A 306 15.58 -15.01 -15.93
C ALA A 306 15.83 -15.55 -14.51
N LEU A 307 15.21 -16.67 -14.17
CA LEU A 307 15.51 -17.41 -12.94
C LEU A 307 15.57 -18.91 -13.25
N ASN A 308 16.54 -19.62 -12.67
CA ASN A 308 16.62 -21.08 -12.72
C ASN A 308 16.47 -21.67 -14.15
N GLY A 309 17.05 -21.02 -15.16
CA GLY A 309 16.99 -21.46 -16.57
C GLY A 309 15.65 -21.22 -17.28
N ASN A 310 14.74 -20.45 -16.69
CA ASN A 310 13.43 -20.10 -17.23
C ASN A 310 13.26 -18.58 -17.34
N VAL A 311 12.28 -18.15 -18.14
CA VAL A 311 11.91 -16.74 -18.31
C VAL A 311 10.50 -16.50 -17.77
N TYR A 312 10.39 -15.53 -16.88
CA TYR A 312 9.16 -15.13 -16.20
C TYR A 312 8.74 -13.73 -16.62
N THR A 313 7.52 -13.32 -16.27
CA THR A 313 7.00 -11.98 -16.56
C THR A 313 6.60 -11.24 -15.29
N GLY A 314 6.51 -9.93 -15.42
CA GLY A 314 6.19 -9.04 -14.32
C GLY A 314 5.80 -7.66 -14.79
N ALA A 315 5.75 -6.75 -13.83
CA ALA A 315 5.70 -5.32 -14.09
C ALA A 315 6.68 -4.57 -13.17
N LEU A 316 7.36 -3.57 -13.73
CA LEU A 316 8.14 -2.60 -12.99
C LEU A 316 7.26 -1.37 -12.71
N THR A 317 7.13 -1.02 -11.44
CA THR A 317 6.73 0.32 -10.99
C THR A 317 8.00 1.05 -10.55
N LYS A 318 8.29 2.22 -11.14
CA LYS A 318 9.50 2.97 -10.84
C LYS A 318 9.43 3.68 -9.48
N ASP A 319 10.57 4.01 -8.91
CA ASP A 319 10.65 4.93 -7.76
C ASP A 319 9.93 6.26 -8.06
N GLY A 320 9.21 6.77 -7.07
CA GLY A 320 8.43 8.01 -7.16
C GLY A 320 7.13 7.91 -7.98
N ALA A 321 6.83 6.77 -8.61
CA ALA A 321 5.59 6.62 -9.36
C ALA A 321 4.37 6.70 -8.43
N VAL A 322 3.34 7.45 -8.85
CA VAL A 322 2.05 7.49 -8.16
C VAL A 322 1.43 6.09 -8.14
N LEU A 323 0.99 5.66 -6.97
CA LEU A 323 0.19 4.46 -6.80
C LEU A 323 -1.29 4.88 -6.81
N GLY A 324 -1.98 4.56 -7.90
CA GLY A 324 -3.41 4.83 -8.03
C GLY A 324 -4.23 3.92 -7.12
N GLY A 325 -5.23 4.47 -6.43
CA GLY A 325 -6.04 3.73 -5.48
C GLY A 325 -7.25 3.05 -6.11
N SER A 326 -8.09 3.79 -6.85
CA SER A 326 -9.33 3.25 -7.45
C SER A 326 -9.67 3.92 -8.79
N ALA A 327 -10.82 3.60 -9.36
CA ALA A 327 -11.38 4.21 -10.56
C ALA A 327 -12.91 4.27 -10.50
N TYR A 328 -13.50 5.21 -11.21
CA TYR A 328 -14.95 5.34 -11.34
C TYR A 328 -15.40 5.47 -12.79
N VAL A 329 -16.66 5.13 -13.05
CA VAL A 329 -17.25 5.25 -14.38
C VAL A 329 -17.67 6.71 -14.59
N SER A 330 -16.84 7.47 -15.28
CA SER A 330 -17.09 8.88 -15.63
C SER A 330 -17.80 9.04 -16.97
N ASN A 331 -17.68 8.05 -17.86
CA ASN A 331 -18.30 8.06 -19.19
C ASN A 331 -18.87 6.68 -19.54
N PRO A 332 -20.08 6.34 -19.08
CA PRO A 332 -20.70 5.04 -19.34
C PRO A 332 -20.82 4.67 -20.84
N ALA A 333 -20.88 5.67 -21.72
CA ALA A 333 -21.01 5.49 -23.17
C ALA A 333 -19.66 5.24 -23.89
N GLY A 334 -18.54 5.23 -23.18
CA GLY A 334 -17.21 5.02 -23.76
C GLY A 334 -17.09 3.69 -24.54
N THR A 335 -16.27 3.69 -25.58
CA THR A 335 -16.06 2.51 -26.44
C THR A 335 -15.16 1.46 -25.81
N THR A 336 -14.11 1.89 -25.12
CA THR A 336 -13.16 1.03 -24.41
C THR A 336 -13.31 1.18 -22.90
N ALA A 337 -12.73 0.26 -22.13
CA ALA A 337 -12.70 0.37 -20.67
C ALA A 337 -11.99 1.66 -20.21
N VAL A 338 -10.94 2.09 -20.91
CA VAL A 338 -10.22 3.33 -20.59
C VAL A 338 -11.10 4.55 -20.87
N ASP A 339 -11.85 4.56 -21.97
CA ASP A 339 -12.76 5.67 -22.30
C ASP A 339 -13.89 5.84 -21.28
N ARG A 340 -14.22 4.76 -20.55
CA ARG A 340 -15.30 4.75 -19.55
C ARG A 340 -14.86 5.17 -18.16
N LEU A 341 -13.57 5.05 -17.86
CA LEU A 341 -13.06 5.12 -16.50
C LEU A 341 -12.20 6.36 -16.27
N THR A 342 -12.35 6.96 -15.10
CA THR A 342 -11.40 7.92 -14.56
C THR A 342 -10.69 7.30 -13.37
N PHE A 343 -9.36 7.28 -13.42
CA PHE A 343 -8.50 6.67 -12.40
C PHE A 343 -8.11 7.71 -11.35
N LEU A 344 -8.17 7.32 -10.08
CA LEU A 344 -7.97 8.19 -8.94
C LEU A 344 -6.52 8.08 -8.43
N PRO A 345 -5.79 9.19 -8.28
CA PRO A 345 -4.38 9.20 -7.85
C PRO A 345 -4.22 9.22 -6.32
N PHE A 346 -5.27 8.87 -5.59
CA PHE A 346 -5.31 8.86 -4.13
C PHE A 346 -5.94 7.56 -3.64
N ASP A 347 -5.69 7.24 -2.37
CA ASP A 347 -6.26 6.11 -1.65
C ASP A 347 -7.13 6.62 -0.49
N ILE A 348 -8.06 5.77 -0.02
CA ILE A 348 -8.99 6.07 1.06
C ILE A 348 -8.95 5.00 2.15
N ARG A 349 -8.99 5.44 3.41
CA ARG A 349 -9.21 4.58 4.59
C ARG A 349 -10.36 5.13 5.41
N LEU A 350 -11.13 4.26 6.07
CA LEU A 350 -12.24 4.67 6.93
C LEU A 350 -11.85 4.57 8.40
N ASN A 351 -12.43 5.43 9.24
CA ASN A 351 -12.48 5.15 10.66
C ASN A 351 -13.63 4.16 10.92
N LYS A 352 -13.70 3.63 12.14
CA LYS A 352 -14.70 2.64 12.48
C LYS A 352 -16.14 3.12 12.31
N ALA A 353 -16.46 4.35 12.71
CA ALA A 353 -17.81 4.89 12.56
C ALA A 353 -18.23 4.96 11.08
N ALA A 354 -17.34 5.38 10.18
CA ALA A 354 -17.61 5.37 8.74
C ALA A 354 -17.73 3.95 8.18
N HIS A 355 -16.83 3.05 8.56
CA HIS A 355 -16.89 1.63 8.19
C HIS A 355 -18.24 1.02 8.58
N ASP A 356 -18.61 1.10 9.86
CA ASP A 356 -19.83 0.49 10.39
C ASP A 356 -21.09 1.08 9.75
N SER A 357 -21.06 2.37 9.38
CA SER A 357 -22.15 3.01 8.62
C SER A 357 -22.33 2.40 7.24
N ILE A 358 -21.23 2.14 6.52
CA ILE A 358 -21.27 1.49 5.20
C ILE A 358 -21.76 0.05 5.34
N VAL A 359 -21.23 -0.71 6.31
CA VAL A 359 -21.67 -2.10 6.55
C VAL A 359 -23.16 -2.16 6.86
N ALA A 360 -23.66 -1.30 7.76
CA ALA A 360 -25.07 -1.26 8.12
C ALA A 360 -26.00 -0.88 6.96
N ALA A 361 -25.48 -0.21 5.94
CA ALA A 361 -26.23 0.19 4.76
C ALA A 361 -26.16 -0.81 3.61
N MET A 362 -25.37 -1.88 3.71
CA MET A 362 -25.34 -2.91 2.68
C MET A 362 -26.68 -3.64 2.62
N LYS A 363 -27.25 -3.72 1.40
CA LYS A 363 -28.50 -4.44 1.10
C LYS A 363 -28.30 -5.93 0.81
N ILE A 364 -27.04 -6.33 0.69
CA ILE A 364 -26.59 -7.63 0.19
C ILE A 364 -25.78 -8.38 1.22
#